data_AF-A0A2E3DDK8-F1
#
_entry.id   AF-A0A2E3DDK8-F1
#
_cell.length_a   1.000
_cell.length_b   1.000
_cell.length_c   1.000
_cell.angle_alpha   90.00
_cell.angle_beta   90.00
_cell.angle_gamma   90.00
#
_symmetry.space_group_name_H-M   'P 1'
#
loop_
_entity.id
_entity.type
_entity.pdbx_description
1 polymer ?
#
loop_
_entity_poly.entity_id
_entity_poly.type
_entity_poly.pdbx_seq_one_letter_code
_entity_poly.pdbx_strand_id
1 'polypeptide(L)'
;MSKPNPLAEYISTLVEPFSHRYKEGEYSITVTPRVDLDDEGVQRYWRAFSKFPNDFAAALNRMLPRDVQFVSYDHLSNKLTLLKK
;
A
#
# COMPACT_ATOMS: atom_id res chain seq x y z
N MET A 1 -20.82 -7.15 3.30
CA MET A 1 -19.68 -6.75 4.14
C MET A 1 -18.48 -7.58 3.71
N SER A 2 -17.39 -6.96 3.25
CA SER A 2 -16.17 -7.70 2.91
C SER A 2 -15.61 -8.36 4.17
N LYS A 3 -15.20 -9.63 4.07
CA LYS A 3 -14.61 -10.37 5.21
C LYS A 3 -13.42 -9.59 5.79
N PRO A 4 -13.23 -9.58 7.11
CA PRO A 4 -12.01 -9.01 7.69
C PRO A 4 -10.81 -9.71 7.09
N ASN A 5 -9.86 -8.93 6.60
CA ASN A 5 -8.58 -9.43 6.12
C ASN A 5 -7.52 -8.98 7.13
N PRO A 6 -7.24 -9.80 8.15
CA PRO A 6 -6.33 -9.42 9.24
C PRO A 6 -4.89 -9.23 8.74
N LEU A 7 -4.51 -9.92 7.66
CA LEU A 7 -3.18 -9.75 7.07
C LEU A 7 -3.06 -8.39 6.39
N ALA A 8 -4.08 -7.96 5.65
CA ALA A 8 -4.08 -6.62 5.07
C ALA A 8 -4.13 -5.52 6.15
N GLU A 9 -4.82 -5.73 7.28
CA GLU A 9 -4.75 -4.81 8.43
C GLU A 9 -3.33 -4.71 9.01
N TYR A 10 -2.67 -5.86 9.20
CA TYR A 10 -1.28 -5.91 9.64
C TYR A 10 -0.32 -5.23 8.64
N ILE A 11 -0.47 -5.47 7.33
CA ILE A 11 0.36 -4.84 6.31
C ILE A 11 0.21 -3.32 6.33
N SER A 12 -0.99 -2.82 6.62
CA SER A 12 -1.26 -1.38 6.74
C SER A 12 -0.40 -0.71 7.81
N THR A 13 0.03 -1.44 8.84
CA THR A 13 0.89 -0.89 9.91
C THR A 13 2.37 -0.86 9.52
N LEU A 14 2.74 -1.48 8.39
CA LEU A 14 4.13 -1.56 7.90
C LEU A 14 4.41 -0.58 6.76
N VAL A 15 3.37 -0.09 6.08
CA VAL A 15 3.49 0.79 4.91
C VAL A 15 3.49 2.26 5.36
N GLU A 16 4.37 3.06 4.77
CA GLU A 16 4.39 4.51 4.97
C GLU A 16 3.04 5.12 4.56
N PRO A 17 2.39 5.94 5.42
CA PRO A 17 1.15 6.61 5.07
C PRO A 17 1.31 7.43 3.79
N PHE A 18 0.37 7.28 2.87
CA PHE A 18 0.43 8.02 1.62
C PHE A 18 0.24 9.53 1.85
N SER A 19 1.10 10.34 1.25
CA SER A 19 1.02 11.79 1.38
C SER A 19 -0.31 12.32 0.84
N HIS A 20 -0.86 13.37 1.46
CA HIS A 20 -2.09 14.02 0.97
C HIS A 20 -1.88 14.86 -0.31
N ARG A 21 -0.64 14.92 -0.84
CA ARG A 21 -0.28 15.70 -2.03
C ARG A 21 -0.43 14.86 -3.29
N TYR A 22 -1.66 14.47 -3.58
CA TYR A 22 -2.01 13.75 -4.80
C TYR A 22 -2.15 14.71 -5.97
N LYS A 23 -1.61 14.32 -7.13
CA LYS A 23 -1.80 15.07 -8.38
C LYS A 23 -3.17 14.73 -8.95
N GLU A 24 -3.86 15.69 -9.55
CA GLU A 24 -5.07 15.38 -10.31
C GLU A 24 -4.74 14.48 -11.51
N GLY A 25 -5.65 13.57 -11.84
CA GLY A 25 -5.46 12.59 -12.92
C GLY A 25 -4.75 11.32 -12.46
N GLU A 26 -4.26 10.55 -13.44
CA GLU A 26 -3.57 9.29 -13.20
C GLU A 26 -2.09 9.54 -12.89
N TYR A 27 -1.60 8.94 -11.80
CA TYR A 27 -0.19 9.00 -11.42
C TYR A 27 0.22 7.72 -10.69
N SER A 28 1.52 7.48 -10.65
CA SER A 28 2.09 6.33 -9.92
C SER A 28 2.98 6.79 -8.78
N ILE A 29 2.96 6.05 -7.68
CA ILE A 29 3.84 6.23 -6.51
C ILE A 29 4.57 4.92 -6.19
N THR A 30 5.75 5.04 -5.59
CA THR A 30 6.46 3.89 -5.00
C THR A 30 5.96 3.70 -3.58
N VAL A 31 5.65 2.46 -3.22
CA VAL A 31 5.25 2.13 -1.84
C VAL A 31 6.51 1.83 -1.04
N THR A 32 6.63 2.45 0.13
CA THR A 32 7.79 2.29 1.01
C THR A 32 7.37 1.79 2.40
N PRO A 33 8.26 1.08 3.12
CA PRO A 33 8.03 0.77 4.53
C PRO A 33 7.98 2.06 5.36
N ARG A 34 7.34 2.02 6.54
CA ARG A 34 7.35 3.16 7.45
C ARG A 34 8.77 3.49 7.90
N VAL A 35 9.06 4.77 8.02
CA VAL A 35 10.41 5.27 8.40
C VAL A 35 10.80 4.95 9.84
N ASP A 36 9.82 4.67 10.71
CA ASP A 36 10.01 4.35 12.12
C ASP A 36 10.12 2.84 12.41
N LEU A 37 10.12 2.00 11.37
CA LEU A 37 10.34 0.56 11.54
C LEU A 37 11.80 0.28 11.88
N ASP A 38 11.98 -0.67 12.80
CA ASP A 38 13.26 -1.33 13.02
C ASP A 38 13.58 -2.32 11.88
N ASP A 39 14.80 -2.88 11.91
CA ASP A 39 15.26 -3.83 10.89
C ASP A 39 14.30 -5.03 10.73
N GLU A 40 13.72 -5.51 11.84
CA GLU A 40 12.75 -6.60 11.81
C GLU A 40 11.44 -6.18 11.13
N GLY A 41 10.92 -4.99 11.44
CA GLY A 41 9.77 -4.39 10.78
C GLY A 41 9.97 -4.25 9.27
N VAL A 42 11.15 -3.79 8.85
CA VAL A 42 11.50 -3.68 7.43
C VAL A 42 11.54 -5.07 6.76
N GLN A 43 12.10 -6.08 7.43
CA GLN A 43 12.07 -7.46 6.90
C GLN A 43 10.65 -8.01 6.77
N ARG A 44 9.77 -7.73 7.75
CA ARG A 44 8.36 -8.13 7.72
C ARG A 44 7.62 -7.46 6.54
N TYR A 45 7.90 -6.19 6.27
CA TYR A 45 7.38 -5.47 5.10
C TYR A 45 7.76 -6.20 3.80
N TRP A 46 9.06 -6.46 3.58
CA TRP A 46 9.53 -7.11 2.36
C TRP A 46 9.02 -8.54 2.22
N ARG A 47 8.87 -9.26 3.33
CA ARG A 47 8.26 -10.58 3.35
C ARG A 47 6.78 -10.53 2.94
N ALA A 48 6.03 -9.54 3.42
CA ALA A 48 4.62 -9.38 3.07
C ALA A 48 4.45 -9.01 1.59
N PHE A 49 5.24 -8.05 1.12
CA PHE A 49 5.34 -7.65 -0.29
C PHE A 49 5.58 -8.86 -1.21
N SER A 50 6.58 -9.70 -0.88
CA SER A 50 6.96 -10.83 -1.73
C SER A 50 5.99 -12.02 -1.65
N LYS A 51 5.48 -12.36 -0.46
CA LYS A 51 4.68 -13.58 -0.26
C LYS A 51 3.18 -13.38 -0.46
N PHE A 52 2.67 -12.17 -0.26
CA PHE A 52 1.23 -11.91 -0.17
C PHE A 52 0.82 -10.69 -1.01
N PRO A 53 1.05 -10.69 -2.34
CA PRO A 53 0.80 -9.53 -3.20
C PRO A 53 -0.67 -9.07 -3.19
N ASN A 54 -1.62 -10.00 -3.10
CA ASN A 54 -3.05 -9.69 -3.06
C ASN A 54 -3.46 -8.98 -1.77
N ASP A 55 -3.00 -9.49 -0.62
CA ASP A 55 -3.26 -8.86 0.68
C ASP A 55 -2.53 -7.52 0.81
N PHE A 56 -1.34 -7.43 0.21
CA PHE A 56 -0.59 -6.18 0.13
C PHE A 56 -1.36 -5.14 -0.66
N ALA A 57 -1.81 -5.46 -1.88
CA ALA A 57 -2.66 -4.56 -2.68
C ALA A 57 -3.96 -4.18 -1.94
N ALA A 58 -4.59 -5.12 -1.22
CA ALA A 58 -5.78 -4.85 -0.42
C ALA A 58 -5.50 -3.89 0.74
N ALA A 59 -4.32 -3.97 1.38
CA ALA A 59 -3.88 -3.02 2.39
C ALA A 59 -3.70 -1.62 1.79
N LEU A 60 -3.00 -1.51 0.66
CA LEU A 60 -2.79 -0.23 -0.03
C LEU A 60 -4.11 0.44 -0.38
N ASN A 61 -5.07 -0.30 -0.96
CA ASN A 61 -6.37 0.24 -1.31
C ASN A 61 -7.15 0.79 -0.09
N ARG A 62 -6.98 0.19 1.09
CA ARG A 62 -7.63 0.63 2.33
C ARG A 62 -7.01 1.90 2.92
N MET A 63 -5.73 2.12 2.66
CA MET A 63 -4.99 3.28 3.15
C MET A 63 -5.24 4.55 2.32
N LEU A 64 -5.85 4.41 1.13
CA LEU A 64 -6.14 5.55 0.27
C LEU A 64 -7.27 6.42 0.84
N PRO A 65 -7.19 7.75 0.65
CA PRO A 65 -8.30 8.63 0.98
C PRO A 65 -9.47 8.41 -0.01
N ARG A 66 -10.66 8.90 0.37
CA ARG A 66 -11.90 8.63 -0.38
C ARG A 66 -11.96 9.25 -1.79
N ASP A 67 -11.17 10.30 -2.04
CA ASP A 67 -11.07 11.01 -3.31
C ASP A 67 -10.05 10.38 -4.29
N VAL A 68 -9.33 9.35 -3.86
CA VAL A 68 -8.30 8.67 -4.66
C VAL A 68 -8.74 7.23 -4.94
N GLN A 69 -8.67 6.83 -6.21
CA GLN A 69 -9.02 5.49 -6.67
C GLN A 69 -7.76 4.66 -6.89
N PHE A 70 -7.78 3.42 -6.38
CA PHE A 70 -6.79 2.40 -6.72
C PHE A 70 -7.03 1.92 -8.16
N VAL A 71 -6.03 2.06 -9.04
CA VAL A 71 -6.12 1.61 -10.44
C VAL A 71 -5.44 0.26 -10.60
N SER A 72 -4.15 0.18 -10.26
CA SER A 72 -3.36 -1.05 -10.40
C SER A 72 -2.14 -1.03 -9.47
N TYR A 73 -1.59 -2.20 -9.20
CA TYR A 73 -0.36 -2.35 -8.40
C TYR A 73 0.59 -3.33 -9.07
N ASP A 74 1.80 -2.85 -9.37
CA ASP A 74 2.92 -3.66 -9.84
C ASP A 74 3.74 -4.11 -8.63
N HIS A 75 3.55 -5.37 -8.24
CA HIS A 75 4.24 -6.01 -7.13
C HIS A 75 5.68 -6.42 -7.46
N LEU A 76 6.16 -6.32 -8.70
CA LEU A 76 7.56 -6.56 -9.03
C LEU A 76 8.37 -5.27 -8.83
N SER A 77 7.78 -4.13 -9.18
CA SER A 77 8.41 -2.80 -9.06
C SER A 77 7.97 -2.03 -7.81
N ASN A 78 7.11 -2.62 -6.97
CA ASN A 78 6.46 -1.98 -5.82
C ASN A 78 5.82 -0.63 -6.13
N LYS A 79 5.10 -0.58 -7.26
CA LYS A 79 4.58 0.66 -7.84
C LYS A 79 3.05 0.63 -7.86
N LEU A 80 2.44 1.62 -7.23
CA LEU A 80 0.99 1.78 -7.11
C LEU A 80 0.52 2.88 -8.06
N THR A 81 -0.42 2.55 -8.96
CA THR A 81 -1.05 3.50 -9.86
C THR A 81 -2.41 3.91 -9.29
N LEU A 82 -2.62 5.22 -9.22
CA LEU A 82 -3.74 5.87 -8.59
C LEU A 82 -4.39 6.85 -9.56
N LEU A 83 -5.68 7.09 -9.37
CA LEU A 83 -6.43 8.11 -10.08
C LEU A 83 -7.12 9.02 -9.07
N LYS A 84 -6.79 10.32 -9.09
CA LYS A 84 -7.51 11.32 -8.33
C LYS A 84 -8.47 12.06 -9.25
N LYS A 85 -9.75 12.08 -8.87
CA LYS A 85 -10.81 12.82 -9.56
C LYS A 85 -10.92 14.24 -9.04
#